data_AF-Q96Y51-F1
#
_entry.id   AF-Q96Y51-F1
#
_cell.length_a   1.000
_cell.length_b   1.000
_cell.length_c   1.000
_cell.angle_alpha   90.00
_cell.angle_beta   90.00
_cell.angle_gamma   90.00
#
_symmetry.space_group_name_H-M   'P 1'
#
loop_
_entity.id
_entity.type
_entity.pdbx_description
1 polymer ?
#
loop_
_entity_poly.entity_id
_entity_poly.type
_entity_poly.pdbx_seq_one_letter_code
_entity_poly.pdbx_strand_id
1 'polypeptide(L)'
;MLNLFYSRLSLTRRSSLIPEKIITIQSEEDLKNITEGIGRYEYSRGVEGKVIVDLTSLRGIEEKDDKLRILAGTLWKEVIGFKPELFGNLNFSVGGSVEYGDAGFGFNEFRFIKDRVEVEAYLNGEKYAGRYKGGIIYAVLVKKENKELIVKSLTSQEFDVIYYKLKSWFSSSIPPFRDITLVWRDGKFELSATYPRLREELLKKFITDLSDGKIIYEDLSFPHKYRYFGTTTIDNLYKIKDQITNSIEAYLRISFNKVYFSIYSNTSLIFPPDVELSNFSDTSGENNLNGCIMCGKCVDVCPYVEYTKSKIYSPLGFYVLQSLGSSVQINCHMCGKCVDVCPANLDIISDISKSAVYDISNVRTENKLKELKSEKVILITPISSRFEERILKSLLYLYSKGLKVGLKYIDLDIQRLVKNQIDWKLLSNQFSGINLIITITPEEYYYLQPLKRYSVLDIDYIENYVMSDVEIDKSKLHIPCYFRDLEKKIKPSKCSFAFLDLLNNKNTPSKINAEITLCPFTSEKLNIKTPLDIVIPQINLNIIDLIASKIRKSLENSAQLLDDAKWYYGIADDIYREVTDSLFLYALKEIPLEEALILYFYIDRIDEFSSEEKKILEEKIIQLLTK
;
A
#
# COMPACT_ATOMS: atom_id res chain seq x y z
N MET A 1 -24.12 -8.24 3.99
CA MET A 1 -22.85 -7.54 4.34
C MET A 1 -22.70 -6.22 3.59
N LEU A 2 -22.77 -6.18 2.25
CA LEU A 2 -22.64 -4.93 1.49
C LEU A 2 -23.61 -3.84 1.97
N ASN A 3 -24.90 -4.17 2.13
CA ASN A 3 -25.91 -3.22 2.60
C ASN A 3 -25.61 -2.70 4.02
N LEU A 4 -25.05 -3.53 4.90
CA LEU A 4 -24.64 -3.11 6.25
C LEU A 4 -23.49 -2.10 6.20
N PHE A 5 -22.51 -2.32 5.32
CA PHE A 5 -21.41 -1.39 5.09
C PHE A 5 -21.92 -0.01 4.64
N TYR A 6 -22.85 0.04 3.68
CA TYR A 6 -23.41 1.31 3.18
C TYR A 6 -24.40 1.95 4.17
N SER A 7 -24.91 1.23 5.17
CA SER A 7 -25.75 1.80 6.23
C SER A 7 -24.99 2.74 7.19
N ARG A 8 -23.64 2.76 7.16
CA ARG A 8 -22.85 3.69 7.96
C ARG A 8 -22.80 5.08 7.31
N LEU A 9 -23.31 6.07 8.04
CA LEU A 9 -23.44 7.46 7.58
C LEU A 9 -22.26 8.34 8.02
N SER A 10 -21.82 8.18 9.26
CA SER A 10 -20.70 8.93 9.85
C SER A 10 -19.93 8.06 10.88
N LEU A 11 -19.03 8.67 11.66
CA LEU A 11 -18.26 7.94 12.68
C LEU A 11 -19.12 7.50 13.85
N THR A 12 -20.24 8.19 14.10
CA THR A 12 -21.16 7.87 15.21
C THR A 12 -22.56 7.48 14.73
N ARG A 13 -22.95 7.84 13.49
CA ARG A 13 -24.30 7.63 12.97
C ARG A 13 -24.43 6.45 12.02
N ARG A 14 -25.49 5.67 12.22
CA ARG A 14 -25.99 4.66 11.30
C ARG A 14 -27.34 5.11 10.75
N SER A 15 -27.60 4.77 9.49
CA SER A 15 -28.90 4.90 8.86
C SER A 15 -29.94 4.08 9.61
N SER A 16 -31.15 4.62 9.78
CA SER A 16 -32.28 3.87 10.32
C SER A 16 -32.76 2.80 9.35
N LEU A 17 -32.52 3.03 8.06
CA LEU A 17 -32.83 2.14 6.95
C LEU A 17 -31.56 1.41 6.48
N ILE A 18 -31.58 0.08 6.47
CA ILE A 18 -30.54 -0.69 5.78
C ILE A 18 -30.90 -0.67 4.29
N PRO A 19 -29.98 -0.25 3.39
CA PRO A 19 -30.24 -0.28 1.96
C PRO A 19 -30.74 -1.65 1.48
N GLU A 20 -31.72 -1.65 0.59
CA GLU A 20 -32.25 -2.85 -0.06
C GLU A 20 -31.36 -3.22 -1.26
N LYS A 21 -30.88 -2.21 -1.99
CA LYS A 21 -30.09 -2.39 -3.22
C LYS A 21 -28.91 -1.42 -3.27
N ILE A 22 -27.74 -1.93 -3.67
CA ILE A 22 -26.54 -1.14 -3.96
C ILE A 22 -26.17 -1.32 -5.43
N ILE A 23 -26.10 -0.23 -6.18
CA ILE A 23 -25.76 -0.24 -7.61
C ILE A 23 -24.40 0.44 -7.77
N THR A 24 -23.38 -0.31 -8.19
CA THR A 24 -22.04 0.26 -8.43
C THR A 24 -21.94 0.81 -9.83
N ILE A 25 -21.48 2.06 -9.96
CA ILE A 25 -21.35 2.75 -11.25
C ILE A 25 -19.90 2.70 -11.70
N GLN A 26 -19.67 2.18 -12.91
CA GLN A 26 -18.36 2.15 -13.57
C GLN A 26 -18.31 3.05 -14.80
N SER A 27 -19.46 3.30 -15.42
CA SER A 27 -19.59 4.09 -16.64
C SER A 27 -20.88 4.91 -16.65
N GLU A 28 -21.02 5.81 -17.63
CA GLU A 28 -22.25 6.57 -17.83
C GLU A 28 -23.45 5.66 -18.19
N GLU A 29 -23.20 4.54 -18.87
CA GLU A 29 -24.26 3.62 -19.32
C GLU A 29 -25.02 3.02 -18.15
N ASP A 30 -24.33 2.78 -17.03
CA ASP A 30 -24.91 2.24 -15.80
C ASP A 30 -25.99 3.16 -15.20
N LEU A 31 -25.94 4.46 -15.49
CA LEU A 31 -26.86 5.48 -14.93
C LEU A 31 -28.18 5.61 -15.71
N LYS A 32 -28.21 5.27 -17.00
CA LYS A 32 -29.36 5.54 -17.89
C LYS A 32 -30.64 4.83 -17.46
N ASN A 33 -30.54 3.72 -16.75
CA ASN A 33 -31.69 2.91 -16.32
C ASN A 33 -32.04 3.08 -14.84
N ILE A 34 -31.40 4.04 -14.15
CA ILE A 34 -31.63 4.27 -12.72
C ILE A 34 -32.68 5.37 -12.57
N THR A 35 -33.91 4.95 -12.26
CA THR A 35 -35.04 5.85 -12.04
C THR A 35 -35.20 6.28 -10.57
N GLU A 36 -34.57 5.56 -9.65
CA GLU A 36 -34.64 5.80 -8.21
C GLU A 36 -33.30 5.50 -7.52
N GLY A 37 -32.96 6.29 -6.49
CA GLY A 37 -31.78 6.06 -5.65
C GLY A 37 -31.06 7.35 -5.27
N ILE A 38 -30.16 7.24 -4.29
CA ILE A 38 -29.32 8.35 -3.81
C ILE A 38 -27.84 8.05 -4.05
N GLY A 39 -27.11 9.05 -4.52
CA GLY A 39 -25.68 8.93 -4.83
C GLY A 39 -24.81 8.90 -3.58
N ARG A 40 -23.87 7.95 -3.53
CA ARG A 40 -22.73 7.97 -2.59
C ARG A 40 -21.45 8.20 -3.37
N TYR A 41 -20.79 9.32 -3.10
CA TYR A 41 -19.64 9.77 -3.90
C TYR A 41 -18.29 9.58 -3.21
N GLU A 42 -18.25 9.51 -1.87
CA GLU A 42 -17.05 9.13 -1.11
C GLU A 42 -17.39 8.23 0.10
N TYR A 43 -16.35 7.77 0.81
CA TYR A 43 -16.52 6.98 2.04
C TYR A 43 -16.74 7.82 3.28
N SER A 44 -16.16 9.03 3.32
CA SER A 44 -16.11 9.87 4.52
C SER A 44 -17.49 10.29 5.01
N ARG A 45 -18.46 10.42 4.10
CA ARG A 45 -19.85 10.75 4.38
C ARG A 45 -20.75 9.71 3.71
N GLY A 46 -21.80 9.30 4.41
CA GLY A 46 -22.82 8.38 3.88
C GLY A 46 -24.17 9.06 3.72
N VAL A 47 -25.07 8.36 3.04
CA VAL A 47 -26.43 8.80 2.72
C VAL A 47 -27.43 7.72 3.09
N GLU A 48 -28.62 8.16 3.51
CA GLU A 48 -29.73 7.29 3.89
C GLU A 48 -30.65 7.10 2.68
N GLY A 49 -30.91 5.84 2.31
CA GLY A 49 -31.76 5.51 1.16
C GLY A 49 -31.93 4.00 0.96
N LYS A 50 -33.07 3.60 0.37
CA LYS A 50 -33.35 2.20 0.03
C LYS A 50 -32.48 1.69 -1.11
N VAL A 51 -32.26 2.53 -2.12
CA VAL A 51 -31.37 2.26 -3.25
C VAL A 51 -30.19 3.23 -3.18
N ILE A 52 -28.98 2.70 -3.01
CA ILE A 52 -27.75 3.49 -3.01
C ILE A 52 -27.04 3.27 -4.34
N VAL A 53 -26.68 4.38 -4.99
CA VAL A 53 -25.87 4.40 -6.20
C VAL A 53 -24.44 4.72 -5.78
N ASP A 54 -23.55 3.74 -5.84
CA ASP A 54 -22.15 3.88 -5.44
C ASP A 54 -21.31 4.45 -6.59
N LEU A 55 -20.94 5.72 -6.47
CA LEU A 55 -20.10 6.45 -7.41
C LEU A 55 -18.66 6.61 -6.92
N THR A 56 -18.28 5.99 -5.79
CA THR A 56 -16.94 6.17 -5.19
C THR A 56 -15.78 5.74 -6.09
N SER A 57 -16.06 4.91 -7.10
CA SER A 57 -15.09 4.46 -8.12
C SER A 57 -15.15 5.26 -9.42
N LEU A 58 -16.16 6.11 -9.62
CA LEU A 58 -16.33 6.91 -10.83
C LEU A 58 -15.43 8.15 -10.75
N ARG A 59 -14.13 7.94 -11.03
CA ARG A 59 -13.08 8.96 -10.95
C ARG A 59 -12.44 9.24 -12.30
N GLY A 60 -12.10 10.50 -12.55
CA GLY A 60 -11.48 10.93 -13.80
C GLY A 60 -11.58 12.44 -13.98
N ILE A 61 -10.59 13.01 -14.68
CA ILE A 61 -10.50 14.43 -14.96
C ILE A 61 -10.20 14.59 -16.45
N GLU A 62 -10.98 15.42 -17.12
CA GLU A 62 -10.80 15.83 -18.51
C GLU A 62 -10.67 17.35 -18.56
N GLU A 63 -9.55 17.85 -19.06
CA GLU A 63 -9.34 19.29 -19.27
C GLU A 63 -10.06 19.75 -20.55
N LYS A 64 -10.84 20.83 -20.46
CA LYS A 64 -11.56 21.45 -21.58
C LYS A 64 -11.35 22.96 -21.56
N ASP A 65 -10.38 23.47 -22.32
CA ASP A 65 -10.05 24.90 -22.40
C ASP A 65 -9.95 25.60 -21.02
N ASP A 66 -10.99 26.34 -20.62
CA ASP A 66 -11.10 27.08 -19.36
C ASP A 66 -11.81 26.32 -18.22
N LYS A 67 -12.26 25.09 -18.48
CA LYS A 67 -13.01 24.22 -17.56
C LYS A 67 -12.32 22.86 -17.37
N LEU A 68 -12.64 22.25 -16.24
CA LEU A 68 -12.34 20.86 -15.90
C LEU A 68 -13.67 20.12 -15.87
N ARG A 69 -13.79 19.04 -16.63
CA ARG A 69 -14.88 18.08 -16.49
C ARG A 69 -14.41 16.95 -15.59
N ILE A 70 -15.02 16.84 -14.42
CA ILE A 70 -14.56 15.97 -13.34
C ILE A 70 -15.65 14.95 -13.04
N LEU A 71 -15.32 13.65 -13.08
CA LEU A 71 -16.28 12.61 -12.70
C LEU A 71 -16.61 12.68 -11.21
N ALA A 72 -17.87 12.41 -10.86
CA ALA A 72 -18.43 12.78 -9.56
C ALA A 72 -17.72 12.18 -8.33
N GLY A 73 -17.15 10.98 -8.45
CA GLY A 73 -16.41 10.32 -7.36
C GLY A 73 -14.96 10.77 -7.20
N THR A 74 -14.45 11.64 -8.08
CA THR A 74 -13.07 12.16 -8.03
C THR A 74 -12.88 13.03 -6.80
N LEU A 75 -11.81 12.81 -6.04
CA LEU A 75 -11.51 13.56 -4.81
C LEU A 75 -10.84 14.91 -5.11
N TRP A 76 -11.10 15.95 -4.32
CA TRP A 76 -10.49 17.27 -4.53
C TRP A 76 -8.94 17.25 -4.50
N LYS A 77 -8.32 16.35 -3.72
CA LYS A 77 -6.86 16.13 -3.74
C LYS A 77 -6.30 15.77 -5.13
N GLU A 78 -7.12 15.12 -5.96
CA GLU A 78 -6.75 14.69 -7.32
C GLU A 78 -6.94 15.85 -8.32
N VAL A 79 -7.81 16.80 -8.00
CA VAL A 79 -8.18 17.95 -8.86
C VAL A 79 -7.28 19.16 -8.62
N ILE A 80 -6.75 19.34 -7.41
CA ILE A 80 -6.12 20.61 -7.02
C ILE A 80 -4.92 21.01 -7.89
N GLY A 81 -4.19 20.03 -8.43
CA GLY A 81 -3.07 20.26 -9.36
C GLY A 81 -3.47 20.93 -10.67
N PHE A 82 -4.75 20.87 -11.05
CA PHE A 82 -5.31 21.47 -12.26
C PHE A 82 -5.78 22.92 -12.05
N LYS A 83 -5.52 23.49 -10.87
CA LYS A 83 -5.88 24.86 -10.47
C LYS A 83 -7.38 25.15 -10.64
N PRO A 84 -8.29 24.40 -9.97
CA PRO A 84 -9.71 24.74 -9.99
C PRO A 84 -9.96 26.10 -9.31
N GLU A 85 -10.92 26.88 -9.80
CA GLU A 85 -11.25 28.22 -9.24
C GLU A 85 -11.83 28.16 -7.81
N LEU A 86 -12.34 26.99 -7.42
CA LEU A 86 -12.95 26.67 -6.14
C LEU A 86 -12.69 25.21 -5.80
N PHE A 87 -12.66 24.85 -4.52
CA PHE A 87 -12.46 23.47 -4.09
C PHE A 87 -12.97 23.24 -2.66
N GLY A 88 -13.37 22.00 -2.35
CA GLY A 88 -13.79 21.57 -1.01
C GLY A 88 -12.65 20.94 -0.20
N ASN A 89 -13.01 20.18 0.83
CA ASN A 89 -12.06 19.34 1.57
C ASN A 89 -11.37 18.34 0.63
N LEU A 90 -10.05 18.21 0.72
CA LEU A 90 -9.23 17.40 -0.18
C LEU A 90 -9.61 15.91 -0.19
N ASN A 91 -10.23 15.40 0.88
CA ASN A 91 -10.67 14.00 1.00
C ASN A 91 -12.13 13.78 0.61
N PHE A 92 -12.87 14.83 0.23
CA PHE A 92 -14.23 14.72 -0.30
C PHE A 92 -14.21 14.68 -1.82
N SER A 93 -15.24 14.05 -2.40
CA SER A 93 -15.40 14.04 -3.84
C SER A 93 -16.05 15.34 -4.34
N VAL A 94 -15.78 15.69 -5.60
CA VAL A 94 -16.36 16.87 -6.23
C VAL A 94 -17.89 16.74 -6.33
N GLY A 95 -18.40 15.55 -6.68
CA GLY A 95 -19.84 15.29 -6.74
C GLY A 95 -20.50 15.35 -5.38
N GLY A 96 -19.87 14.75 -4.35
CA GLY A 96 -20.32 14.86 -2.96
C GLY A 96 -20.37 16.31 -2.49
N SER A 97 -19.37 17.13 -2.81
CA SER A 97 -19.37 18.55 -2.45
C SER A 97 -20.51 19.36 -3.08
N VAL A 98 -20.97 18.99 -4.27
CA VAL A 98 -22.16 19.59 -4.90
C VAL A 98 -23.43 19.09 -4.21
N GLU A 99 -23.57 17.78 -4.03
CA GLU A 99 -24.74 17.13 -3.42
C GLU A 99 -25.01 17.64 -2.00
N TYR A 100 -23.98 17.63 -1.16
CA TYR A 100 -24.09 18.00 0.26
C TYR A 100 -24.08 19.52 0.48
N GLY A 101 -23.87 20.32 -0.58
CA GLY A 101 -23.82 21.76 -0.48
C GLY A 101 -22.64 22.25 0.35
N ASP A 102 -21.44 21.75 0.07
CA ASP A 102 -20.23 22.15 0.79
C ASP A 102 -19.92 23.63 0.55
N ALA A 103 -19.50 24.32 1.62
CA ALA A 103 -18.73 25.54 1.48
C ALA A 103 -17.26 25.17 1.39
N GLY A 104 -16.60 25.61 0.31
CA GLY A 104 -15.18 25.38 0.07
C GLY A 104 -14.39 26.68 -0.01
N PHE A 105 -13.16 26.60 -0.52
CA PHE A 105 -12.42 27.77 -0.96
C PHE A 105 -13.23 28.53 -2.01
N GLY A 106 -13.38 29.84 -1.79
CA GLY A 106 -14.17 30.71 -2.66
C GLY A 106 -15.57 31.00 -2.12
N PHE A 107 -15.91 30.53 -0.91
CA PHE A 107 -17.27 30.66 -0.34
C PHE A 107 -17.76 32.11 -0.24
N ASN A 108 -16.86 33.07 -0.01
CA ASN A 108 -17.23 34.49 0.04
C ASN A 108 -17.71 35.00 -1.33
N GLU A 109 -17.02 34.65 -2.42
CA GLU A 109 -17.35 35.09 -3.78
C GLU A 109 -18.44 34.25 -4.45
N PHE A 110 -18.41 32.93 -4.23
CA PHE A 110 -19.17 31.96 -5.02
C PHE A 110 -20.33 31.30 -4.25
N ARG A 111 -20.45 31.54 -2.94
CA ARG A 111 -21.36 30.79 -2.06
C ARG A 111 -21.03 29.28 -2.10
N PHE A 112 -22.02 28.41 -2.03
CA PHE A 112 -21.78 26.97 -1.99
C PHE A 112 -21.22 26.48 -3.32
N ILE A 113 -20.49 25.36 -3.29
CA ILE A 113 -19.87 24.77 -4.49
C ILE A 113 -20.92 24.56 -5.59
N LYS A 114 -22.11 24.05 -5.24
CA LYS A 114 -23.23 23.82 -6.16
C LYS A 114 -23.75 25.09 -6.87
N ASP A 115 -23.53 26.28 -6.30
CA ASP A 115 -24.05 27.54 -6.84
C ASP A 115 -23.16 28.08 -7.97
N ARG A 116 -21.90 27.61 -8.05
CA ARG A 116 -20.89 28.09 -9.00
C ARG A 116 -20.62 27.14 -10.16
N VAL A 117 -20.81 25.84 -9.95
CA VAL A 117 -20.48 24.81 -10.94
C VAL A 117 -21.67 24.46 -11.82
N GLU A 118 -21.39 23.82 -12.95
CA GLU A 118 -22.38 23.11 -13.76
C GLU A 118 -22.21 21.60 -13.54
N VAL A 119 -23.26 20.82 -13.77
CA VAL A 119 -23.24 19.36 -13.66
C VAL A 119 -23.74 18.71 -14.93
N GLU A 120 -23.32 17.47 -15.14
CA GLU A 120 -24.04 16.47 -15.92
C GLU A 120 -24.65 15.49 -14.90
N ALA A 121 -25.97 15.41 -14.85
CA ALA A 121 -26.67 14.63 -13.82
C ALA A 121 -27.91 13.93 -14.40
N TYR A 122 -28.44 12.97 -13.64
CA TYR A 122 -29.60 12.17 -13.99
C TYR A 122 -30.71 12.40 -12.98
N LEU A 123 -31.88 12.81 -13.46
CA LEU A 123 -33.09 12.97 -12.66
C LEU A 123 -34.16 12.06 -13.25
N ASN A 124 -34.65 11.10 -12.46
CA ASN A 124 -35.63 10.09 -12.89
C ASN A 124 -35.18 9.31 -14.15
N GLY A 125 -33.88 9.02 -14.27
CA GLY A 125 -33.30 8.33 -15.43
C GLY A 125 -32.98 9.23 -16.63
N GLU A 126 -33.42 10.49 -16.64
CA GLU A 126 -33.14 11.43 -17.73
C GLU A 126 -31.91 12.27 -17.46
N LYS A 127 -30.98 12.31 -18.43
CA LYS A 127 -29.77 13.14 -18.35
C LYS A 127 -30.13 14.62 -18.55
N TYR A 128 -29.57 15.48 -17.70
CA TYR A 128 -29.58 16.92 -17.90
C TYR A 128 -28.19 17.52 -17.66
N ALA A 129 -27.96 18.72 -18.22
CA ALA A 129 -26.76 19.50 -18.00
C ALA A 129 -27.12 20.93 -17.55
N GLY A 130 -26.26 21.52 -16.72
CA GLY A 130 -26.40 22.90 -16.23
C GLY A 130 -26.38 23.00 -14.71
N ARG A 131 -27.14 23.94 -14.14
CA ARG A 131 -27.23 24.08 -12.67
C ARG A 131 -27.84 22.82 -12.05
N TYR A 132 -27.31 22.41 -10.91
CA TYR A 132 -27.80 21.22 -10.21
C TYR A 132 -29.24 21.42 -9.71
N LYS A 133 -30.14 20.49 -10.08
CA LYS A 133 -31.57 20.50 -9.75
C LYS A 133 -32.00 19.28 -8.91
N GLY A 134 -31.05 18.47 -8.45
CA GLY A 134 -31.29 17.18 -7.80
C GLY A 134 -30.95 15.98 -8.70
N GLY A 135 -30.95 14.78 -8.11
CA GLY A 135 -30.68 13.52 -8.81
C GLY A 135 -29.27 12.98 -8.59
N ILE A 136 -28.79 12.13 -9.50
CA ILE A 136 -27.46 11.51 -9.40
C ILE A 136 -26.49 12.30 -10.28
N ILE A 137 -25.42 12.83 -9.68
CA ILE A 137 -24.40 13.59 -10.39
C ILE A 137 -23.44 12.63 -11.06
N TYR A 138 -23.30 12.73 -12.38
CA TYR A 138 -22.33 11.94 -13.15
C TYR A 138 -20.97 12.66 -13.24
N ALA A 139 -21.00 13.95 -13.59
CA ALA A 139 -19.81 14.78 -13.69
C ALA A 139 -20.11 16.23 -13.27
N VAL A 140 -19.06 16.94 -12.86
CA VAL A 140 -19.10 18.35 -12.47
C VAL A 140 -18.13 19.13 -13.35
N LEU A 141 -18.58 20.27 -13.87
CA LEU A 141 -17.77 21.19 -14.64
C LEU A 141 -17.36 22.38 -13.77
N VAL A 142 -16.06 22.51 -13.54
CA VAL A 142 -15.45 23.55 -12.69
C VAL A 142 -14.52 24.40 -13.55
N LYS A 143 -14.55 25.73 -13.44
CA LYS A 143 -13.59 26.57 -14.18
C LYS A 143 -12.20 26.51 -13.56
N LYS A 144 -11.19 26.74 -14.38
CA LYS A 144 -9.80 26.88 -13.96
C LYS A 144 -9.54 28.30 -13.45
N GLU A 145 -8.71 28.40 -12.41
CA GLU A 145 -8.17 29.65 -11.94
C GLU A 145 -7.12 30.17 -12.91
N ASN A 146 -7.39 31.32 -13.52
CA ASN A 146 -6.46 32.01 -14.41
C ASN A 146 -5.91 33.32 -13.80
N LYS A 147 -6.37 33.70 -12.61
CA LYS A 147 -5.93 34.93 -11.94
C LYS A 147 -4.85 34.60 -10.92
N GLU A 148 -3.90 35.52 -10.76
CA GLU A 148 -2.96 35.48 -9.64
C GLU A 148 -3.72 35.74 -8.34
N LEU A 149 -3.65 34.78 -7.41
CA LEU A 149 -4.26 34.88 -6.10
C LEU A 149 -3.23 35.35 -5.08
N ILE A 150 -3.60 36.40 -4.34
CA ILE A 150 -2.86 36.89 -3.17
C ILE A 150 -3.57 36.39 -1.92
N VAL A 151 -2.78 35.96 -0.94
CA VAL A 151 -3.28 35.51 0.37
C VAL A 151 -2.66 36.36 1.44
N LYS A 152 -3.50 36.89 2.32
CA LYS A 152 -3.11 37.65 3.50
C LYS A 152 -3.68 36.98 4.74
N SER A 153 -2.91 36.90 5.82
CA SER A 153 -3.34 36.25 7.06
C SER A 153 -3.03 37.03 8.33
N LEU A 154 -3.83 36.77 9.37
CA LEU A 154 -3.64 37.22 10.74
C LEU A 154 -3.66 35.99 11.66
N THR A 155 -2.64 35.86 12.50
CA THR A 155 -2.54 34.77 13.49
C THR A 155 -2.64 35.34 14.90
N SER A 156 -3.42 34.69 15.76
CA SER A 156 -3.56 35.04 17.17
C SER A 156 -3.85 33.82 18.04
N GLN A 157 -3.42 33.82 19.30
CA GLN A 157 -3.89 32.83 20.29
C GLN A 157 -5.27 33.23 20.87
N GLU A 158 -5.61 34.51 20.79
CA GLU A 158 -6.83 35.06 21.33
C GLU A 158 -7.92 35.09 20.24
N PHE A 159 -9.01 34.35 20.49
CA PHE A 159 -10.19 34.34 19.62
C PHE A 159 -10.76 35.75 19.39
N ASP A 160 -10.74 36.58 20.43
CA ASP A 160 -11.39 37.87 20.44
C ASP A 160 -10.76 38.82 19.41
N VAL A 161 -9.42 38.79 19.27
CA VAL A 161 -8.68 39.54 18.24
C VAL A 161 -9.22 39.21 16.84
N ILE A 162 -9.39 37.93 16.55
CA ILE A 162 -9.87 37.45 15.25
C ILE A 162 -11.36 37.79 15.05
N TYR A 163 -12.17 37.57 16.08
CA TYR A 163 -13.60 37.85 16.06
C TYR A 163 -13.89 39.33 15.79
N TYR A 164 -13.20 40.24 16.48
CA TYR A 164 -13.33 41.68 16.25
C TYR A 164 -12.83 42.07 14.85
N LYS A 165 -11.74 41.47 14.36
CA LYS A 165 -11.28 41.69 12.98
C LYS A 165 -12.33 41.28 11.96
N LEU A 166 -12.89 40.09 12.09
CA LEU A 166 -13.99 39.61 11.23
C LEU A 166 -15.20 40.54 11.27
N LYS A 167 -15.65 40.93 12.46
CA LYS A 167 -16.78 41.88 12.60
C LYS A 167 -16.48 43.22 11.94
N SER A 168 -15.25 43.73 12.09
CA SER A 168 -14.86 45.00 11.48
C SER A 168 -14.99 44.97 9.96
N TRP A 169 -14.64 43.85 9.31
CA TRP A 169 -14.73 43.69 7.86
C TRP A 169 -16.16 43.80 7.33
N PHE A 170 -17.14 43.26 8.07
CA PHE A 170 -18.54 43.21 7.65
C PHE A 170 -19.42 44.32 8.26
N SER A 171 -18.85 45.21 9.09
CA SER A 171 -19.59 46.29 9.77
C SER A 171 -20.11 47.39 8.83
N SER A 172 -19.42 47.65 7.71
CA SER A 172 -19.65 48.82 6.85
C SER A 172 -19.63 48.53 5.35
N SER A 173 -19.20 47.34 4.93
CA SER A 173 -19.16 46.92 3.52
C SER A 173 -18.98 45.40 3.41
N ILE A 174 -19.20 44.85 2.22
CA ILE A 174 -18.86 43.45 1.92
C ILE A 174 -17.48 43.44 1.26
N PRO A 175 -16.44 42.89 1.91
CA PRO A 175 -15.11 42.87 1.31
C PRO A 175 -15.10 41.95 0.08
N PRO A 176 -14.61 42.41 -1.09
CA PRO A 176 -14.58 41.63 -2.33
C PRO A 176 -13.47 40.55 -2.36
N PHE A 177 -13.24 39.88 -1.22
CA PHE A 177 -12.39 38.70 -1.13
C PHE A 177 -12.98 37.54 -1.92
N ARG A 178 -12.10 36.67 -2.44
CA ARG A 178 -12.49 35.36 -2.98
C ARG A 178 -12.93 34.45 -1.86
N ASP A 179 -12.07 34.31 -0.86
CA ASP A 179 -12.23 33.39 0.24
C ASP A 179 -11.85 34.08 1.55
N ILE A 180 -12.60 33.75 2.60
CA ILE A 180 -12.30 34.14 3.97
C ILE A 180 -12.42 32.88 4.81
N THR A 181 -11.30 32.39 5.32
CA THR A 181 -11.23 31.15 6.10
C THR A 181 -10.53 31.42 7.42
N LEU A 182 -11.21 31.09 8.52
CA LEU A 182 -10.64 31.04 9.86
C LEU A 182 -10.32 29.58 10.20
N VAL A 183 -9.07 29.32 10.59
CA VAL A 183 -8.63 28.01 11.08
C VAL A 183 -8.25 28.09 12.55
N TRP A 184 -8.65 27.09 13.32
CA TRP A 184 -8.07 26.77 14.62
C TRP A 184 -7.21 25.52 14.48
N ARG A 185 -5.94 25.59 14.86
CA ARG A 185 -4.99 24.48 14.89
C ARG A 185 -3.83 24.84 15.82
N ASP A 186 -3.25 23.86 16.51
CA ASP A 186 -2.04 24.02 17.34
C ASP A 186 -2.13 25.17 18.36
N GLY A 187 -3.33 25.36 18.95
CA GLY A 187 -3.57 26.40 19.96
C GLY A 187 -3.62 27.83 19.42
N LYS A 188 -3.77 28.00 18.10
CA LYS A 188 -3.79 29.32 17.44
C LYS A 188 -4.92 29.40 16.43
N PHE A 189 -5.42 30.62 16.27
CA PHE A 189 -6.32 31.00 15.19
C PHE A 189 -5.53 31.64 14.05
N GLU A 190 -5.84 31.24 12.82
CA GLU A 190 -5.37 31.88 11.60
C GLU A 190 -6.57 32.33 10.77
N LEU A 191 -6.75 33.65 10.64
CA LEU A 191 -7.72 34.24 9.71
C LEU A 191 -7.01 34.53 8.39
N SER A 192 -7.39 33.84 7.32
CA SER A 192 -6.85 33.99 5.98
C SER A 192 -7.89 34.61 5.04
N ALA A 193 -7.46 35.59 4.25
CA ALA A 193 -8.25 36.22 3.20
C ALA A 193 -7.51 36.09 1.87
N THR A 194 -8.17 35.47 0.89
CA THR A 194 -7.63 35.27 -0.46
C THR A 194 -8.38 36.14 -1.46
N TYR A 195 -7.69 36.70 -2.45
CA TYR A 195 -8.29 37.51 -3.50
C TYR A 195 -7.44 37.55 -4.78
N PRO A 196 -8.06 37.79 -5.96
CA PRO A 196 -7.31 38.10 -7.16
C PRO A 196 -6.50 39.38 -6.98
N ARG A 197 -5.24 39.39 -7.39
CA ARG A 197 -4.32 40.56 -7.29
C ARG A 197 -4.93 41.86 -7.81
N LEU A 198 -5.72 41.78 -8.88
CA LEU A 198 -6.45 42.92 -9.47
C LEU A 198 -7.39 43.65 -8.49
N ARG A 199 -7.77 43.03 -7.36
CA ARG A 199 -8.65 43.63 -6.33
C ARG A 199 -7.89 44.27 -5.16
N GLU A 200 -6.57 44.19 -5.14
CA GLU A 200 -5.76 44.57 -3.96
C GLU A 200 -6.00 46.03 -3.53
N GLU A 201 -6.10 46.95 -4.48
CA GLU A 201 -6.40 48.36 -4.22
C GLU A 201 -7.74 48.58 -3.49
N LEU A 202 -8.79 47.80 -3.85
CA LEU A 202 -10.10 47.85 -3.20
C LEU A 202 -10.06 47.25 -1.79
N LEU A 203 -9.04 46.45 -1.50
CA LEU A 203 -8.93 45.66 -0.28
C LEU A 203 -7.96 46.25 0.74
N LYS A 204 -7.17 47.28 0.39
CA LYS A 204 -6.16 47.92 1.25
C LYS A 204 -6.64 48.13 2.69
N LYS A 205 -7.83 48.71 2.88
CA LYS A 205 -8.40 49.00 4.21
C LYS A 205 -8.63 47.75 5.09
N PHE A 206 -8.76 46.57 4.48
CA PHE A 206 -8.99 45.31 5.18
C PHE A 206 -7.70 44.54 5.47
N ILE A 207 -6.67 44.73 4.64
CA ILE A 207 -5.47 43.88 4.59
C ILE A 207 -4.19 44.53 5.13
N THR A 208 -4.21 45.83 5.46
CA THR A 208 -2.99 46.61 5.79
C THR A 208 -2.20 46.04 6.99
N ASP A 209 -2.91 45.45 7.95
CA ASP A 209 -2.38 44.84 9.17
C ASP A 209 -2.21 43.31 9.07
N LEU A 210 -2.38 42.75 7.87
CA LEU A 210 -2.21 41.31 7.61
C LEU A 210 -0.82 41.03 7.02
N SER A 211 -0.28 39.86 7.35
CA SER A 211 0.96 39.35 6.78
C SER A 211 0.69 38.54 5.51
N ASP A 212 1.73 38.22 4.73
CA ASP A 212 1.61 37.27 3.63
C ASP A 212 1.27 35.87 4.16
N GLY A 213 0.31 35.21 3.50
CA GLY A 213 -0.19 33.90 3.88
C GLY A 213 -0.09 32.87 2.75
N LYS A 214 -0.70 31.71 2.98
CA LYS A 214 -0.84 30.65 1.98
C LYS A 214 -2.29 30.19 1.90
N ILE A 215 -2.68 29.66 0.74
CA ILE A 215 -3.99 29.03 0.59
C ILE A 215 -4.09 27.88 1.58
N ILE A 216 -5.18 27.88 2.33
CA ILE A 216 -5.47 26.86 3.33
C ILE A 216 -6.23 25.72 2.65
N TYR A 217 -5.72 24.50 2.84
CA TYR A 217 -6.37 23.28 2.39
C TYR A 217 -6.90 22.52 3.59
N GLU A 218 -8.20 22.25 3.59
CA GLU A 218 -8.81 21.34 4.57
C GLU A 218 -8.62 19.90 4.09
N ASP A 219 -8.13 19.01 4.98
CA ASP A 219 -8.02 17.59 4.71
C ASP A 219 -8.32 16.74 5.96
N LEU A 220 -8.29 15.42 5.81
CA LEU A 220 -8.48 14.43 6.89
C LEU A 220 -7.17 13.67 7.17
N SER A 221 -6.02 14.33 7.05
CA SER A 221 -4.70 13.69 7.17
C SER A 221 -4.21 13.55 8.62
N PHE A 222 -5.02 13.96 9.59
CA PHE A 222 -4.72 13.86 11.03
C PHE A 222 -5.77 13.01 11.77
N PRO A 223 -5.38 12.34 12.87
CA PRO A 223 -6.28 11.52 13.66
C PRO A 223 -7.31 12.37 14.42
N HIS A 224 -8.58 11.95 14.40
CA HIS A 224 -9.68 12.53 15.16
C HIS A 224 -10.76 11.47 15.40
N LYS A 225 -11.62 11.65 16.41
CA LYS A 225 -12.71 10.70 16.73
C LYS A 225 -14.09 11.16 16.28
N TYR A 226 -14.28 12.47 16.15
CA TYR A 226 -15.55 13.14 15.85
C TYR A 226 -15.36 14.22 14.78
N ARG A 227 -16.40 14.43 13.96
CA ARG A 227 -16.47 15.41 12.88
C ARG A 227 -17.81 16.11 12.89
N TYR A 228 -17.79 17.44 13.01
CA TYR A 228 -18.98 18.27 13.06
C TYR A 228 -18.97 19.24 11.89
N PHE A 229 -19.98 19.15 11.04
CA PHE A 229 -20.20 20.06 9.93
C PHE A 229 -21.49 20.84 10.18
N GLY A 230 -21.51 22.12 9.88
CA GLY A 230 -22.72 22.91 10.11
C GLY A 230 -22.59 24.35 9.65
N THR A 231 -23.65 25.10 9.93
CA THR A 231 -23.67 26.53 9.67
C THR A 231 -24.10 27.33 10.89
N THR A 232 -23.58 28.55 10.95
CA THR A 232 -23.89 29.54 11.97
C THR A 232 -23.75 30.94 11.36
N THR A 233 -23.83 31.98 12.18
CA THR A 233 -23.61 33.37 11.78
C THR A 233 -22.34 33.94 12.40
N ILE A 234 -21.84 35.06 11.87
CA ILE A 234 -20.70 35.75 12.47
C ILE A 234 -21.02 36.13 13.92
N ASP A 235 -22.22 36.63 14.19
CA ASP A 235 -22.63 37.00 15.55
C ASP A 235 -22.64 35.82 16.52
N ASN A 236 -23.03 34.63 16.05
CA ASN A 236 -23.09 33.41 16.85
C ASN A 236 -21.75 32.68 16.98
N LEU A 237 -20.67 33.12 16.31
CA LEU A 237 -19.35 32.49 16.45
C LEU A 237 -18.87 32.41 17.90
N TYR A 238 -19.15 33.44 18.70
CA TYR A 238 -18.76 33.47 20.11
C TYR A 238 -19.43 32.36 20.94
N LYS A 239 -20.64 31.93 20.55
CA LYS A 239 -21.36 30.84 21.23
C LYS A 239 -20.74 29.48 21.00
N ILE A 240 -19.98 29.31 19.92
CA ILE A 240 -19.30 28.06 19.59
C ILE A 240 -17.78 28.11 19.83
N LYS A 241 -17.29 29.16 20.53
CA LYS A 241 -15.87 29.36 20.84
C LYS A 241 -15.27 28.13 21.52
N ASP A 242 -15.95 27.60 22.54
CA ASP A 242 -15.47 26.44 23.30
C ASP A 242 -15.38 25.19 22.44
N GLN A 243 -16.34 24.96 21.53
CA GLN A 243 -16.32 23.82 20.59
C GLN A 243 -15.15 23.95 19.62
N ILE A 244 -14.82 25.17 19.18
CA ILE A 244 -13.66 25.43 18.34
C ILE A 244 -12.38 25.17 19.13
N THR A 245 -12.20 25.77 20.31
CA THR A 245 -10.95 25.69 21.08
C THR A 245 -10.69 24.31 21.69
N ASN A 246 -11.73 23.55 22.00
CA ASN A 246 -11.62 22.16 22.50
C ASN A 246 -11.45 21.13 21.37
N SER A 247 -11.52 21.56 20.11
CA SER A 247 -11.25 20.71 18.96
C SER A 247 -9.75 20.60 18.67
N ILE A 248 -9.39 19.58 17.89
CA ILE A 248 -8.02 19.41 17.35
C ILE A 248 -7.82 20.43 16.23
N GLU A 249 -8.80 20.50 15.32
CA GLU A 249 -8.81 21.44 14.20
C GLU A 249 -10.22 21.93 13.92
N ALA A 250 -10.35 23.20 13.56
CA ALA A 250 -11.59 23.75 13.02
C ALA A 250 -11.31 24.61 11.80
N TYR A 251 -12.22 24.56 10.83
CA TYR A 251 -12.22 25.38 9.62
C TYR A 251 -13.56 26.09 9.54
N LEU A 252 -13.54 27.41 9.45
CA LEU A 252 -14.72 28.25 9.38
C LEU A 252 -14.62 29.13 8.14
N ARG A 253 -15.55 28.93 7.21
CA ARG A 253 -15.62 29.66 5.93
C ARG A 253 -16.69 30.71 6.03
N ILE A 254 -16.32 31.96 5.75
CA ILE A 254 -17.17 33.11 5.98
C ILE A 254 -17.63 33.71 4.65
N SER A 255 -18.93 34.01 4.57
CA SER A 255 -19.54 34.68 3.43
C SER A 255 -20.69 35.57 3.94
N PHE A 256 -20.46 36.88 3.95
CA PHE A 256 -21.40 37.84 4.56
C PHE A 256 -21.66 37.45 6.03
N ASN A 257 -22.91 37.38 6.48
CA ASN A 257 -23.24 36.93 7.83
C ASN A 257 -23.32 35.39 7.99
N LYS A 258 -23.00 34.61 6.96
CA LYS A 258 -23.06 33.13 7.03
C LYS A 258 -21.67 32.56 7.25
N VAL A 259 -21.59 31.62 8.19
CA VAL A 259 -20.38 30.83 8.46
C VAL A 259 -20.72 29.36 8.26
N TYR A 260 -19.92 28.68 7.43
CA TYR A 260 -19.91 27.22 7.36
C TYR A 260 -18.70 26.72 8.13
N PHE A 261 -18.88 25.71 8.99
CA PHE A 261 -17.77 25.15 9.76
C PHE A 261 -17.60 23.65 9.56
N SER A 262 -16.35 23.22 9.67
CA SER A 262 -15.92 21.84 9.87
C SER A 262 -15.08 21.79 11.15
N ILE A 263 -15.47 21.01 12.15
CA ILE A 263 -14.77 20.89 13.44
C ILE A 263 -14.42 19.43 13.68
N TYR A 264 -13.15 19.17 14.00
CA TYR A 264 -12.57 17.84 14.18
C TYR A 264 -12.08 17.67 15.62
N SER A 265 -12.61 16.69 16.35
CA SER A 265 -12.34 16.53 17.78
C SER A 265 -11.98 15.10 18.18
N ASN A 266 -11.25 14.96 19.29
CA ASN A 266 -11.03 13.68 19.96
C ASN A 266 -12.10 13.39 21.04
N THR A 267 -12.86 14.39 21.43
CA THR A 267 -13.95 14.28 22.41
C THR A 267 -15.27 14.70 21.77
N SER A 268 -16.37 14.14 22.28
CA SER A 268 -17.70 14.53 21.83
C SER A 268 -17.99 15.98 22.20
N LEU A 269 -18.39 16.79 21.23
CA LEU A 269 -18.77 18.19 21.40
C LEU A 269 -20.29 18.34 21.31
N ILE A 270 -20.84 19.16 22.22
CA ILE A 270 -22.26 19.52 22.23
C ILE A 270 -22.40 20.93 21.67
N PHE A 271 -23.24 21.10 20.65
CA PHE A 271 -23.48 22.40 20.02
C PHE A 271 -24.75 23.06 20.57
N PRO A 272 -24.79 24.41 20.64
CA PRO A 272 -26.01 25.14 20.96
C PRO A 272 -27.18 24.81 20.00
N PRO A 273 -28.45 24.87 20.46
CA PRO A 273 -29.61 24.53 19.62
C PRO A 273 -29.81 25.41 18.39
N ASP A 274 -29.28 26.63 18.39
CA ASP A 274 -29.35 27.58 17.28
C ASP A 274 -28.25 27.35 16.21
N VAL A 275 -27.42 26.31 16.39
CA VAL A 275 -26.43 25.88 15.41
C VAL A 275 -27.00 24.74 14.56
N GLU A 276 -27.07 24.94 13.25
CA GLU A 276 -27.56 23.94 12.31
C GLU A 276 -26.44 22.97 11.93
N LEU A 277 -26.48 21.75 12.47
CA LEU A 277 -25.57 20.68 12.07
C LEU A 277 -26.09 19.97 10.81
N SER A 278 -25.16 19.63 9.91
CA SER A 278 -25.44 18.83 8.72
C SER A 278 -25.83 17.39 9.09
N ASN A 279 -26.61 16.73 8.23
CA ASN A 279 -27.08 15.36 8.47
C ASN A 279 -25.97 14.30 8.57
N PHE A 280 -24.81 14.57 7.99
CA PHE A 280 -23.63 13.69 8.03
C PHE A 280 -22.64 14.05 9.14
N SER A 281 -22.98 15.03 9.98
CA SER A 281 -22.21 15.36 11.18
C SER A 281 -22.36 14.27 12.23
N ASP A 282 -21.30 14.08 13.01
CA ASP A 282 -21.34 13.21 14.16
C ASP A 282 -22.25 13.81 15.25
N THR A 283 -22.79 12.92 16.05
CA THR A 283 -23.67 13.20 17.19
C THR A 283 -22.98 12.78 18.48
N SER A 284 -23.65 12.92 19.62
CA SER A 284 -23.12 12.54 20.94
C SER A 284 -22.90 11.02 21.16
N GLY A 285 -22.99 10.18 20.13
CA GLY A 285 -22.75 8.73 20.23
C GLY A 285 -21.28 8.35 20.20
N GLU A 286 -20.93 7.14 20.63
CA GLU A 286 -19.54 6.65 20.60
C GLU A 286 -19.09 6.29 19.17
N ASN A 287 -17.83 6.62 18.85
CA ASN A 287 -17.19 6.11 17.65
C ASN A 287 -16.73 4.67 17.90
N ASN A 288 -17.49 3.72 17.35
CA ASN A 288 -17.25 2.28 17.53
C ASN A 288 -16.48 1.63 16.37
N LEU A 289 -15.80 2.41 15.54
CA LEU A 289 -15.05 1.91 14.38
C LEU A 289 -13.59 1.57 14.71
N ASN A 290 -13.27 1.28 15.98
CA ASN A 290 -11.92 1.00 16.49
C ASN A 290 -10.88 2.03 16.02
N GLY A 291 -11.24 3.32 16.05
CA GLY A 291 -10.38 4.43 15.63
C GLY A 291 -10.36 4.73 14.12
N CYS A 292 -11.05 3.96 13.28
CA CYS A 292 -11.19 4.27 11.87
C CYS A 292 -12.01 5.56 11.64
N ILE A 293 -11.45 6.50 10.88
CA ILE A 293 -12.08 7.79 10.54
C ILE A 293 -12.82 7.79 9.20
N MET A 294 -13.02 6.63 8.59
CA MET A 294 -13.71 6.46 7.31
C MET A 294 -13.18 7.31 6.14
N CYS A 295 -11.89 7.66 6.13
CA CYS A 295 -11.30 8.47 5.05
C CYS A 295 -11.21 7.75 3.70
N GLY A 296 -11.27 6.42 3.69
CA GLY A 296 -11.22 5.61 2.46
C GLY A 296 -9.85 5.49 1.79
N LYS A 297 -8.80 6.16 2.29
CA LYS A 297 -7.44 6.10 1.72
C LYS A 297 -6.91 4.65 1.58
N CYS A 298 -7.22 3.79 2.53
CA CYS A 298 -6.83 2.37 2.48
C CYS A 298 -7.55 1.57 1.40
N VAL A 299 -8.74 1.99 0.94
CA VAL A 299 -9.47 1.34 -0.16
C VAL A 299 -8.74 1.59 -1.47
N ASP A 300 -8.30 2.84 -1.70
CA ASP A 300 -7.64 3.27 -2.94
C ASP A 300 -6.31 2.53 -3.19
N VAL A 301 -5.61 2.12 -2.14
CA VAL A 301 -4.27 1.48 -2.24
C VAL A 301 -4.27 -0.03 -2.01
N CYS A 302 -5.39 -0.64 -1.62
CA CYS A 302 -5.43 -2.04 -1.23
C CYS A 302 -5.59 -2.97 -2.44
N PRO A 303 -4.58 -3.80 -2.78
CA PRO A 303 -4.70 -4.74 -3.91
C PRO A 303 -5.79 -5.81 -3.68
N TYR A 304 -6.11 -6.09 -2.42
CA TYR A 304 -7.12 -7.09 -2.09
C TYR A 304 -8.55 -6.66 -2.48
N VAL A 305 -8.80 -5.35 -2.61
CA VAL A 305 -10.07 -4.83 -3.13
C VAL A 305 -10.24 -5.21 -4.60
N GLU A 306 -9.17 -5.08 -5.39
CA GLU A 306 -9.17 -5.49 -6.79
C GLU A 306 -9.28 -7.02 -6.92
N TYR A 307 -8.50 -7.75 -6.12
CA TYR A 307 -8.51 -9.21 -6.08
C TYR A 307 -9.91 -9.80 -5.81
N THR A 308 -10.64 -9.21 -4.87
CA THR A 308 -12.00 -9.65 -4.50
C THR A 308 -13.11 -8.98 -5.30
N LYS A 309 -12.76 -7.97 -6.12
CA LYS A 309 -13.69 -7.05 -6.80
C LYS A 309 -14.71 -6.42 -5.84
N SER A 310 -14.36 -6.24 -4.58
CA SER A 310 -15.29 -5.73 -3.57
C SER A 310 -14.60 -4.95 -2.46
N LYS A 311 -15.11 -3.74 -2.22
CA LYS A 311 -14.58 -2.78 -1.24
C LYS A 311 -14.78 -3.24 0.20
N ILE A 312 -15.69 -4.18 0.47
CA ILE A 312 -15.94 -4.70 1.82
C ILE A 312 -14.75 -5.48 2.38
N TYR A 313 -13.87 -5.99 1.51
CA TYR A 313 -12.64 -6.68 1.89
C TYR A 313 -11.43 -5.74 2.05
N SER A 314 -11.65 -4.42 1.93
CA SER A 314 -10.65 -3.44 2.33
C SER A 314 -10.53 -3.36 3.86
N PRO A 315 -9.45 -2.78 4.40
CA PRO A 315 -9.39 -2.43 5.82
C PRO A 315 -10.54 -1.53 6.28
N LEU A 316 -11.04 -0.63 5.43
CA LEU A 316 -12.22 0.16 5.76
C LEU A 316 -13.44 -0.75 5.98
N GLY A 317 -13.65 -1.71 5.07
CA GLY A 317 -14.74 -2.69 5.16
C GLY A 317 -14.64 -3.54 6.42
N PHE A 318 -13.42 -3.97 6.79
CA PHE A 318 -13.13 -4.68 8.04
C PHE A 318 -13.63 -3.90 9.26
N TYR A 319 -13.13 -2.68 9.48
CA TYR A 319 -13.47 -1.90 10.67
C TYR A 319 -14.95 -1.51 10.73
N VAL A 320 -15.54 -1.18 9.57
CA VAL A 320 -16.97 -0.85 9.50
C VAL A 320 -17.82 -2.08 9.83
N LEU A 321 -17.56 -3.24 9.22
CA LEU A 321 -18.40 -4.43 9.42
C LEU A 321 -18.20 -5.07 10.79
N GLN A 322 -16.97 -5.08 11.31
CA GLN A 322 -16.68 -5.57 12.65
C GLN A 322 -17.46 -4.79 13.71
N SER A 323 -17.53 -3.45 13.59
CA SER A 323 -18.33 -2.61 14.50
C SER A 323 -19.83 -2.92 14.48
N LEU A 324 -20.31 -3.59 13.43
CA LEU A 324 -21.70 -4.00 13.24
C LEU A 324 -21.93 -5.47 13.62
N GLY A 325 -20.96 -6.11 14.28
CA GLY A 325 -21.02 -7.53 14.64
C GLY A 325 -20.95 -8.48 13.44
N SER A 326 -20.57 -7.97 12.25
CA SER A 326 -20.37 -8.77 11.06
C SER A 326 -18.88 -9.06 10.87
N SER A 327 -18.50 -10.32 10.70
CA SER A 327 -17.13 -10.68 10.35
C SER A 327 -16.97 -10.71 8.83
N VAL A 328 -15.94 -10.01 8.33
CA VAL A 328 -15.42 -10.24 6.97
C VAL A 328 -14.10 -10.94 7.10
N GLN A 329 -14.01 -12.12 6.52
CA GLN A 329 -12.75 -12.83 6.43
C GLN A 329 -11.87 -12.15 5.36
N ILE A 330 -10.76 -11.56 5.79
CA ILE A 330 -9.78 -10.91 4.92
C ILE A 330 -8.48 -11.73 4.96
N ASN A 331 -8.26 -12.49 3.91
CA ASN A 331 -7.09 -13.36 3.77
C ASN A 331 -6.03 -12.68 2.89
N CYS A 332 -5.73 -11.43 3.20
CA CYS A 332 -4.69 -10.67 2.50
C CYS A 332 -3.30 -11.14 2.98
N HIS A 333 -2.27 -10.89 2.19
CA HIS A 333 -0.89 -11.24 2.57
C HIS A 333 -0.24 -10.22 3.52
N MET A 334 -0.91 -9.13 3.91
CA MET A 334 -0.37 -8.12 4.84
C MET A 334 0.76 -7.24 4.28
N CYS A 335 0.66 -6.83 3.00
CA CYS A 335 1.64 -5.93 2.37
C CYS A 335 1.83 -4.57 3.04
N GLY A 336 0.93 -4.14 3.93
CA GLY A 336 1.02 -2.91 4.72
C GLY A 336 0.82 -1.58 4.01
N LYS A 337 0.54 -1.55 2.70
CA LYS A 337 0.20 -0.31 1.97
C LYS A 337 -0.93 0.49 2.62
N CYS A 338 -1.89 -0.20 3.26
CA CYS A 338 -2.98 0.44 3.99
C CYS A 338 -2.52 1.17 5.26
N VAL A 339 -1.49 0.69 5.95
CA VAL A 339 -0.91 1.30 7.14
C VAL A 339 -0.21 2.60 6.74
N ASP A 340 0.56 2.57 5.65
CA ASP A 340 1.34 3.71 5.15
C ASP A 340 0.48 4.93 4.79
N VAL A 341 -0.80 4.73 4.46
CA VAL A 341 -1.74 5.81 4.10
C VAL A 341 -2.80 6.09 5.16
N CYS A 342 -2.77 5.41 6.30
CA CYS A 342 -3.78 5.55 7.35
C CYS A 342 -3.51 6.80 8.21
N PRO A 343 -4.31 7.87 8.12
CA PRO A 343 -4.08 9.09 8.90
C PRO A 343 -4.32 8.88 10.40
N ALA A 344 -5.03 7.81 10.77
CA ALA A 344 -5.29 7.44 12.15
C ALA A 344 -4.20 6.53 12.76
N ASN A 345 -3.17 6.16 11.99
CA ASN A 345 -2.08 5.27 12.44
C ASN A 345 -2.58 3.95 13.07
N LEU A 346 -3.64 3.36 12.51
CA LEU A 346 -4.19 2.09 13.01
C LEU A 346 -3.23 0.91 12.77
N ASP A 347 -3.21 -0.04 13.69
CA ASP A 347 -2.49 -1.31 13.55
C ASP A 347 -3.30 -2.32 12.72
N ILE A 348 -3.54 -1.97 11.46
CA ILE A 348 -4.41 -2.70 10.54
C ILE A 348 -3.94 -4.15 10.34
N ILE A 349 -2.63 -4.37 10.28
CA ILE A 349 -2.06 -5.71 10.02
C ILE A 349 -2.35 -6.64 11.20
N SER A 350 -2.07 -6.19 12.43
CA SER A 350 -2.34 -6.95 13.64
C SER A 350 -3.82 -7.26 13.82
N ASP A 351 -4.70 -6.32 13.47
CA ASP A 351 -6.14 -6.54 13.59
C ASP A 351 -6.67 -7.56 12.57
N ILE A 352 -6.22 -7.48 11.32
CA ILE A 352 -6.60 -8.44 10.27
C ILE A 352 -6.02 -9.84 10.58
N SER A 353 -4.78 -9.93 11.10
CA SER A 353 -4.10 -11.20 11.34
C SER A 353 -4.84 -12.10 12.33
N LYS A 354 -5.56 -11.51 13.29
CA LYS A 354 -6.39 -12.21 14.28
C LYS A 354 -7.53 -13.02 13.64
N SER A 355 -8.01 -12.62 12.47
CA SER A 355 -9.17 -13.25 11.79
C SER A 355 -8.87 -13.85 10.41
N ALA A 356 -7.69 -13.60 9.84
CA ALA A 356 -7.32 -14.15 8.54
C ALA A 356 -7.20 -15.68 8.60
N VAL A 357 -7.66 -16.38 7.57
CA VAL A 357 -7.51 -17.85 7.43
C VAL A 357 -7.17 -18.18 5.98
N TYR A 358 -6.01 -18.79 5.77
CA TYR A 358 -5.48 -19.09 4.43
C TYR A 358 -5.83 -20.50 3.99
N ASP A 359 -6.01 -20.71 2.68
CA ASP A 359 -6.06 -22.05 2.08
C ASP A 359 -4.71 -22.32 1.43
N ILE A 360 -3.86 -23.03 2.16
CA ILE A 360 -2.48 -23.37 1.76
C ILE A 360 -2.34 -24.84 1.34
N SER A 361 -3.45 -25.51 1.02
CA SER A 361 -3.46 -26.93 0.62
C SER A 361 -2.56 -27.23 -0.59
N ASN A 362 -2.37 -26.25 -1.48
CA ASN A 362 -1.56 -26.38 -2.68
C ASN A 362 -0.10 -25.90 -2.52
N VAL A 363 0.34 -25.59 -1.30
CA VAL A 363 1.74 -25.20 -1.09
C VAL A 363 2.61 -26.44 -0.92
N ARG A 364 3.54 -26.65 -1.85
CA ARG A 364 4.57 -27.69 -1.75
C ARG A 364 5.54 -27.36 -0.61
N THR A 365 5.65 -28.26 0.36
CA THR A 365 6.62 -28.16 1.46
C THR A 365 7.90 -28.95 1.21
N GLU A 366 7.90 -29.86 0.22
CA GLU A 366 9.07 -30.68 -0.07
C GLU A 366 10.11 -29.90 -0.89
N ASN A 367 11.35 -29.90 -0.40
CA ASN A 367 12.53 -29.45 -1.13
C ASN A 367 13.41 -30.65 -1.46
N LYS A 368 13.84 -30.79 -2.72
CA LYS A 368 14.69 -31.88 -3.17
C LYS A 368 16.18 -31.58 -3.08
N LEU A 369 16.55 -30.33 -2.83
CA LEU A 369 17.95 -29.90 -2.76
C LEU A 369 18.58 -30.27 -1.39
N LYS A 370 19.77 -30.85 -1.44
CA LYS A 370 20.60 -31.17 -0.25
C LYS A 370 21.04 -29.87 0.46
N GLU A 371 21.15 -29.90 1.79
CA GLU A 371 21.66 -28.75 2.55
C GLU A 371 23.17 -28.60 2.41
N LEU A 372 23.65 -27.36 2.28
CA LEU A 372 25.08 -27.02 2.25
C LEU A 372 25.39 -26.09 3.43
N LYS A 373 26.28 -26.51 4.33
CA LYS A 373 26.61 -25.73 5.53
C LYS A 373 27.51 -24.54 5.19
N SER A 374 27.19 -23.37 5.74
CA SER A 374 28.02 -22.15 5.67
C SER A 374 27.52 -21.14 6.71
N GLU A 375 28.36 -20.15 7.05
CA GLU A 375 27.96 -18.99 7.88
C GLU A 375 26.99 -18.04 7.14
N LYS A 376 26.98 -18.09 5.81
CA LYS A 376 26.07 -17.32 4.95
C LYS A 376 25.21 -18.32 4.21
N VAL A 377 23.88 -18.21 4.25
CA VAL A 377 23.01 -19.22 3.64
C VAL A 377 21.94 -18.59 2.76
N ILE A 378 21.60 -19.26 1.66
CA ILE A 378 20.28 -19.11 1.07
C ILE A 378 19.30 -19.92 1.94
N LEU A 379 18.28 -19.24 2.45
CA LEU A 379 17.25 -19.89 3.24
C LEU A 379 16.09 -20.32 2.35
N ILE A 380 15.77 -21.62 2.40
CA ILE A 380 14.59 -22.19 1.76
C ILE A 380 13.52 -22.39 2.81
N THR A 381 12.35 -21.83 2.56
CA THR A 381 11.13 -22.08 3.33
C THR A 381 10.08 -22.74 2.43
N PRO A 382 8.93 -23.19 2.95
CA PRO A 382 7.82 -23.63 2.10
C PRO A 382 7.31 -22.59 1.09
N ILE A 383 7.62 -21.30 1.26
CA ILE A 383 7.30 -20.25 0.28
C ILE A 383 8.23 -20.36 -0.95
N SER A 384 9.52 -20.61 -0.73
CA SER A 384 10.54 -20.63 -1.80
C SER A 384 10.91 -22.01 -2.33
N SER A 385 10.54 -23.09 -1.63
CA SER A 385 10.84 -24.50 -2.00
C SER A 385 10.53 -24.84 -3.46
N ARG A 386 9.50 -24.22 -4.04
CA ARG A 386 9.10 -24.41 -5.44
C ARG A 386 10.08 -23.87 -6.47
N PHE A 387 10.97 -22.97 -6.09
CA PHE A 387 11.84 -22.25 -7.01
C PHE A 387 13.23 -22.91 -7.12
N GLU A 388 13.29 -24.24 -7.27
CA GLU A 388 14.54 -25.02 -7.30
C GLU A 388 15.56 -24.45 -8.31
N GLU A 389 15.14 -24.20 -9.55
CA GLU A 389 16.01 -23.63 -10.58
C GLU A 389 16.55 -22.25 -10.17
N ARG A 390 15.68 -21.40 -9.60
CA ARG A 390 16.06 -20.07 -9.15
C ARG A 390 17.02 -20.11 -7.96
N ILE A 391 16.82 -21.05 -7.03
CA ILE A 391 17.72 -21.29 -5.89
C ILE A 391 19.11 -21.64 -6.42
N LEU A 392 19.20 -22.56 -7.37
CA LEU A 392 20.47 -22.95 -7.98
C LEU A 392 21.13 -21.80 -8.75
N LYS A 393 20.36 -21.06 -9.57
CA LYS A 393 20.87 -19.83 -10.21
C LYS A 393 21.40 -18.82 -9.18
N SER A 394 20.73 -18.69 -8.04
CA SER A 394 21.14 -17.77 -6.96
C SER A 394 22.48 -18.21 -6.35
N LEU A 395 22.66 -19.50 -6.06
CA LEU A 395 23.93 -20.05 -5.58
C LEU A 395 25.06 -19.80 -6.58
N LEU A 396 24.85 -20.14 -7.85
CA LEU A 396 25.84 -19.95 -8.91
C LEU A 396 26.24 -18.49 -9.06
N TYR A 397 25.26 -17.59 -9.08
CA TYR A 397 25.51 -16.15 -9.14
C TYR A 397 26.38 -15.67 -7.97
N LEU A 398 26.01 -16.03 -6.74
CA LEU A 398 26.73 -15.57 -5.54
C LEU A 398 28.17 -16.12 -5.49
N TYR A 399 28.40 -17.37 -5.89
CA TYR A 399 29.74 -17.94 -5.98
C TYR A 399 30.58 -17.26 -7.07
N SER A 400 29.99 -16.94 -8.22
CA SER A 400 30.68 -16.18 -9.28
C SER A 400 31.12 -14.79 -8.83
N LYS A 401 30.47 -14.24 -7.79
CA LYS A 401 30.83 -12.98 -7.13
C LYS A 401 31.77 -13.16 -5.93
N GLY A 402 32.27 -14.37 -5.71
CA GLY A 402 33.16 -14.71 -4.59
C GLY A 402 32.45 -14.82 -3.24
N LEU A 403 31.12 -14.81 -3.20
CA LEU A 403 30.35 -14.97 -1.97
C LEU A 403 30.01 -16.46 -1.77
N LYS A 404 30.79 -17.13 -0.93
CA LYS A 404 30.54 -18.52 -0.53
C LYS A 404 29.31 -18.60 0.35
N VAL A 405 28.25 -19.20 -0.18
CA VAL A 405 26.97 -19.36 0.50
C VAL A 405 26.56 -20.82 0.57
N GLY A 406 25.94 -21.19 1.67
CA GLY A 406 25.33 -22.48 1.89
C GLY A 406 23.85 -22.47 1.49
N LEU A 407 23.20 -23.59 1.75
CA LEU A 407 21.77 -23.79 1.56
C LEU A 407 21.20 -24.40 2.84
N LYS A 408 20.18 -23.76 3.41
CA LYS A 408 19.51 -24.25 4.62
C LYS A 408 18.01 -24.32 4.37
N TYR A 409 17.40 -25.45 4.69
CA TYR A 409 15.96 -25.60 4.67
C TYR A 409 15.39 -25.39 6.07
N ILE A 410 14.23 -24.74 6.15
CA ILE A 410 13.49 -24.62 7.39
C ILE A 410 12.00 -24.87 7.15
N ASP A 411 11.45 -25.82 7.87
CA ASP A 411 10.03 -26.10 7.81
C ASP A 411 9.28 -25.08 8.68
N LEU A 412 8.47 -24.24 8.02
CA LEU A 412 7.71 -23.17 8.66
C LEU A 412 6.25 -23.26 8.27
N ASP A 413 5.37 -23.13 9.27
CA ASP A 413 3.95 -22.90 9.02
C ASP A 413 3.76 -21.53 8.36
N ILE A 414 3.39 -21.54 7.08
CA ILE A 414 3.19 -20.34 6.26
C ILE A 414 2.13 -19.43 6.86
N GLN A 415 1.05 -19.98 7.42
CA GLN A 415 0.00 -19.15 8.01
C GLN A 415 0.55 -18.40 9.23
N ARG A 416 1.31 -19.10 10.08
CA ARG A 416 1.93 -18.47 11.24
C ARG A 416 2.99 -17.45 10.83
N LEU A 417 3.75 -17.72 9.77
CA LEU A 417 4.74 -16.79 9.24
C LEU A 417 4.08 -15.49 8.74
N VAL A 418 3.08 -15.60 7.86
CA VAL A 418 2.36 -14.45 7.30
C VAL A 418 1.68 -13.63 8.40
N LYS A 419 1.11 -14.31 9.41
CA LYS A 419 0.45 -13.66 10.57
C LYS A 419 1.42 -13.13 11.64
N ASN A 420 2.73 -13.32 11.49
CA ASN A 420 3.73 -13.02 12.51
C ASN A 420 3.45 -13.70 13.87
N GLN A 421 3.07 -14.98 13.84
CA GLN A 421 2.74 -15.84 14.99
C GLN A 421 3.81 -16.95 15.21
N ILE A 422 5.03 -16.67 14.76
CA ILE A 422 6.20 -17.53 14.93
C ILE A 422 6.85 -17.22 16.28
N ASP A 423 7.32 -18.26 16.96
CA ASP A 423 8.23 -18.09 18.11
C ASP A 423 9.63 -17.76 17.58
N TRP A 424 9.89 -16.47 17.39
CA TRP A 424 11.15 -15.96 16.84
C TRP A 424 12.37 -16.30 17.71
N LYS A 425 12.17 -16.41 19.03
CA LYS A 425 13.26 -16.78 19.95
C LYS A 425 13.63 -18.25 19.76
N LEU A 426 12.66 -19.15 19.70
CA LEU A 426 12.93 -20.55 19.41
C LEU A 426 13.57 -20.73 18.02
N LEU A 427 13.05 -20.00 17.03
CA LEU A 427 13.55 -20.06 15.66
C LEU A 427 15.01 -19.60 15.56
N SER A 428 15.40 -18.55 16.29
CA SER A 428 16.77 -18.00 16.30
C SER A 428 17.86 -19.04 16.64
N ASN A 429 17.54 -20.01 17.49
CA ASN A 429 18.48 -21.06 17.87
C ASN A 429 18.93 -21.93 16.68
N GLN A 430 18.08 -22.05 15.64
CA GLN A 430 18.41 -22.81 14.43
C GLN A 430 19.39 -22.09 13.50
N PHE A 431 19.68 -20.82 13.77
CA PHE A 431 20.60 -19.96 13.01
C PHE A 431 21.90 -19.67 13.75
N SER A 432 22.23 -20.45 14.79
CA SER A 432 23.53 -20.35 15.46
C SER A 432 24.68 -20.58 14.47
N GLY A 433 25.65 -19.67 14.45
CA GLY A 433 26.77 -19.67 13.51
C GLY A 433 26.46 -19.12 12.12
N ILE A 434 25.24 -18.66 11.86
CA ILE A 434 24.85 -18.00 10.61
C ILE A 434 24.82 -16.49 10.82
N ASN A 435 25.58 -15.74 10.03
CA ASN A 435 25.65 -14.28 10.07
C ASN A 435 24.88 -13.59 8.92
N LEU A 436 24.52 -14.31 7.85
CA LEU A 436 23.76 -13.77 6.73
C LEU A 436 22.76 -14.79 6.18
N ILE A 437 21.50 -14.36 6.04
CA ILE A 437 20.44 -15.06 5.33
C ILE A 437 20.15 -14.31 4.02
N ILE A 438 20.17 -15.03 2.91
CA ILE A 438 19.73 -14.54 1.60
C ILE A 438 18.42 -15.24 1.24
N THR A 439 17.40 -14.45 0.95
CA THR A 439 16.06 -14.92 0.63
C THR A 439 15.83 -14.95 -0.89
N ILE A 440 14.99 -15.90 -1.32
CA ILE A 440 14.66 -16.10 -2.74
C ILE A 440 13.47 -15.25 -3.17
N THR A 441 12.59 -14.90 -2.21
CA THR A 441 11.38 -14.11 -2.44
C THR A 441 11.38 -12.84 -1.57
N PRO A 442 10.79 -11.74 -2.06
CA PRO A 442 10.63 -10.52 -1.28
C PRO A 442 9.66 -10.69 -0.11
N GLU A 443 8.73 -11.66 -0.19
CA GLU A 443 7.85 -12.07 0.91
C GLU A 443 8.66 -12.59 2.11
N GLU A 444 9.56 -13.55 1.89
CA GLU A 444 10.44 -14.09 2.94
C GLU A 444 11.36 -13.02 3.49
N TYR A 445 11.95 -12.20 2.62
CA TYR A 445 12.74 -11.05 3.03
C TYR A 445 12.01 -10.19 4.06
N TYR A 446 10.72 -9.91 3.83
CA TYR A 446 9.89 -9.12 4.73
C TYR A 446 9.49 -9.88 6.01
N TYR A 447 8.96 -11.09 5.89
CA TYR A 447 8.42 -11.82 7.05
C TYR A 447 9.50 -12.27 8.03
N LEU A 448 10.75 -12.46 7.58
CA LEU A 448 11.85 -12.90 8.43
C LEU A 448 12.54 -11.75 9.18
N GLN A 449 12.29 -10.49 8.86
CA GLN A 449 12.90 -9.34 9.55
C GLN A 449 12.81 -9.37 11.09
N PRO A 450 11.72 -9.85 11.73
CA PRO A 450 11.66 -9.96 13.19
C PRO A 450 12.78 -10.81 13.80
N LEU A 451 13.38 -11.75 13.05
CA LEU A 451 14.48 -12.60 13.51
C LEU A 451 15.73 -11.81 13.95
N LYS A 452 15.98 -10.64 13.33
CA LYS A 452 17.11 -9.76 13.66
C LYS A 452 17.06 -9.21 15.10
N ARG A 453 15.90 -9.30 15.77
CA ARG A 453 15.75 -8.92 17.18
C ARG A 453 16.28 -9.97 18.15
N TYR A 454 16.48 -11.21 17.69
CA TYR A 454 16.83 -12.36 18.52
C TYR A 454 18.18 -12.99 18.15
N SER A 455 18.74 -12.62 17.00
CA SER A 455 20.01 -13.18 16.50
C SER A 455 20.84 -12.07 15.87
N VAL A 456 22.17 -12.17 16.00
CA VAL A 456 23.12 -11.29 15.31
C VAL A 456 23.32 -11.82 13.88
N LEU A 457 22.38 -11.50 12.99
CA LEU A 457 22.44 -11.86 11.58
C LEU A 457 21.85 -10.76 10.71
N ASP A 458 22.27 -10.72 9.46
CA ASP A 458 21.64 -9.95 8.41
C ASP A 458 20.70 -10.79 7.55
N ILE A 459 19.69 -10.15 6.98
CA ILE A 459 18.73 -10.75 6.05
C ILE A 459 18.70 -9.87 4.83
N ASP A 460 18.96 -10.48 3.67
CA ASP A 460 18.98 -9.83 2.37
C ASP A 460 18.11 -10.57 1.36
N TYR A 461 17.86 -9.89 0.24
CA TYR A 461 17.12 -10.42 -0.90
C TYR A 461 18.05 -10.60 -2.10
N ILE A 462 18.00 -11.75 -2.79
CA ILE A 462 18.92 -12.05 -3.89
C ILE A 462 18.96 -10.96 -4.97
N GLU A 463 17.81 -10.35 -5.31
CA GLU A 463 17.77 -9.32 -6.36
C GLU A 463 18.52 -8.04 -5.98
N ASN A 464 18.74 -7.75 -4.68
CA ASN A 464 19.60 -6.62 -4.27
C ASN A 464 21.03 -6.76 -4.82
N TYR A 465 21.52 -8.00 -4.95
CA TYR A 465 22.84 -8.27 -5.50
C TYR A 465 22.81 -8.20 -7.02
N VAL A 466 21.85 -8.89 -7.65
CA VAL A 466 21.80 -9.09 -9.10
C VAL A 466 21.46 -7.81 -9.85
N MET A 467 20.61 -6.94 -9.28
CA MET A 467 20.21 -5.69 -9.93
C MET A 467 21.37 -4.76 -10.29
N SER A 468 22.52 -4.87 -9.60
CA SER A 468 23.70 -4.05 -9.89
C SER A 468 24.41 -4.43 -11.20
N ASP A 469 24.17 -5.63 -11.72
CA ASP A 469 24.80 -6.18 -12.92
C ASP A 469 23.92 -6.11 -14.18
N VAL A 470 22.70 -5.60 -14.05
CA VAL A 470 21.72 -5.57 -15.14
C VAL A 470 21.27 -4.13 -15.39
N GLU A 471 21.38 -3.68 -16.63
CA GLU A 471 20.75 -2.43 -17.06
C GLU A 471 19.23 -2.65 -17.21
N ILE A 472 18.44 -1.99 -16.35
CA ILE A 472 16.99 -2.15 -16.30
C ILE A 472 16.32 -0.80 -16.56
N ASP A 473 15.45 -0.74 -17.57
CA ASP A 473 14.52 0.38 -17.69
C ASP A 473 13.51 0.34 -16.53
N LYS A 474 13.64 1.31 -15.61
CA LYS A 474 12.78 1.47 -14.45
C LYS A 474 11.30 1.63 -14.82
N SER A 475 10.98 2.08 -16.03
CA SER A 475 9.60 2.22 -16.51
C SER A 475 8.92 0.87 -16.82
N LYS A 476 9.72 -0.18 -17.06
CA LYS A 476 9.31 -1.55 -17.40
C LYS A 476 9.58 -2.56 -16.29
N LEU A 477 9.98 -2.09 -15.11
CA LEU A 477 10.28 -2.93 -13.96
C LEU A 477 9.04 -3.11 -13.07
N HIS A 478 8.64 -4.35 -12.82
CA HIS A 478 7.68 -4.67 -11.79
C HIS A 478 8.38 -4.83 -10.43
N ILE A 479 7.97 -4.01 -9.46
CA ILE A 479 8.49 -3.98 -8.09
C ILE A 479 7.46 -4.65 -7.16
N PRO A 480 7.86 -5.68 -6.38
CA PRO A 480 6.99 -6.36 -5.44
C PRO A 480 6.57 -5.44 -4.29
N CYS A 481 5.40 -5.70 -3.73
CA CYS A 481 4.80 -4.92 -2.64
C CYS A 481 5.64 -4.85 -1.35
N TYR A 482 6.57 -5.79 -1.17
CA TYR A 482 7.46 -5.85 -0.01
C TYR A 482 8.78 -5.07 -0.19
N PHE A 483 8.99 -4.45 -1.35
CA PHE A 483 10.20 -3.68 -1.68
C PHE A 483 9.95 -2.17 -1.67
N ARG A 484 9.39 -1.69 -0.56
CA ARG A 484 8.76 -0.37 -0.46
C ARG A 484 9.71 0.81 -0.70
N ASP A 485 10.98 0.70 -0.32
CA ASP A 485 11.93 1.81 -0.49
C ASP A 485 12.30 2.07 -1.95
N LEU A 486 12.27 1.03 -2.79
CA LEU A 486 12.41 1.15 -4.24
C LEU A 486 11.09 1.58 -4.90
N GLU A 487 9.95 1.14 -4.37
CA GLU A 487 8.61 1.58 -4.82
C GLU A 487 8.39 3.09 -4.61
N LYS A 488 9.01 3.73 -3.62
CA LYS A 488 8.89 5.19 -3.44
C LYS A 488 9.59 6.01 -4.53
N LYS A 489 10.56 5.41 -5.25
CA LYS A 489 11.37 6.09 -6.26
C LYS A 489 10.89 5.86 -7.69
N ILE A 490 10.05 4.86 -7.90
CA ILE A 490 9.56 4.41 -9.22
C ILE A 490 8.04 4.30 -9.12
N LYS A 491 7.30 4.67 -10.17
CA LYS A 491 5.83 4.61 -10.15
C LYS A 491 5.37 3.20 -9.72
N PRO A 492 4.50 3.07 -8.70
CA PRO A 492 4.13 1.77 -8.15
C PRO A 492 3.50 0.88 -9.23
N SER A 493 4.06 -0.31 -9.40
CA SER A 493 3.54 -1.30 -10.35
C SER A 493 2.32 -2.02 -9.77
N LYS A 494 1.41 -2.42 -10.66
CA LYS A 494 0.20 -3.17 -10.31
C LYS A 494 0.58 -4.54 -9.73
N CYS A 495 -0.18 -5.03 -8.74
CA CYS A 495 0.07 -6.34 -8.13
C CYS A 495 -0.30 -7.50 -9.07
N SER A 496 0.51 -8.55 -9.12
CA SER A 496 0.24 -9.77 -9.91
C SER A 496 -0.78 -10.70 -9.26
N PHE A 497 -1.07 -10.49 -7.98
CA PHE A 497 -1.80 -11.38 -7.09
C PHE A 497 -1.17 -12.76 -6.93
N ALA A 498 0.03 -13.03 -7.46
CA ALA A 498 0.58 -14.39 -7.50
C ALA A 498 0.80 -15.00 -6.11
N PHE A 499 1.37 -14.23 -5.17
CA PHE A 499 1.50 -14.69 -3.79
C PHE A 499 0.15 -14.77 -3.04
N LEU A 500 -0.81 -13.89 -3.38
CA LEU A 500 -2.17 -13.96 -2.83
C LEU A 500 -2.90 -15.22 -3.26
N ASP A 501 -2.79 -15.56 -4.54
CA ASP A 501 -3.33 -16.77 -5.16
C ASP A 501 -2.75 -18.01 -4.48
N LEU A 502 -1.44 -18.01 -4.19
CA LEU A 502 -0.80 -19.07 -3.43
C LEU A 502 -1.41 -19.25 -2.03
N LEU A 503 -1.59 -18.16 -1.28
CA LEU A 503 -2.15 -18.20 0.08
C LEU A 503 -3.65 -18.50 0.15
N ASN A 504 -4.36 -18.36 -0.97
CA ASN A 504 -5.82 -18.49 -1.00
C ASN A 504 -6.29 -19.61 -1.92
N ASN A 505 -5.36 -20.40 -2.47
CA ASN A 505 -5.65 -21.45 -3.42
C ASN A 505 -6.52 -20.98 -4.60
N LYS A 506 -6.12 -19.89 -5.24
CA LYS A 506 -6.83 -19.32 -6.40
C LYS A 506 -5.90 -19.15 -7.59
N ASN A 507 -6.50 -18.84 -8.73
CA ASN A 507 -5.77 -18.43 -9.93
C ASN A 507 -6.47 -17.21 -10.54
N THR A 508 -6.10 -16.03 -10.07
CA THR A 508 -6.76 -14.78 -10.45
C THR A 508 -6.10 -14.20 -11.70
N PRO A 509 -6.85 -13.83 -12.75
CA PRO A 509 -6.28 -13.16 -13.90
C PRO A 509 -5.54 -11.88 -13.50
N SER A 510 -4.31 -11.71 -13.96
CA SER A 510 -3.56 -10.48 -13.78
C SER A 510 -2.81 -10.12 -15.05
N LYS A 511 -2.68 -8.83 -15.31
CA LYS A 511 -1.85 -8.28 -16.39
C LYS A 511 -1.03 -7.15 -15.81
N ILE A 512 0.29 -7.26 -15.95
CA ILE A 512 1.25 -6.23 -15.59
C ILE A 512 1.97 -5.83 -16.86
N ASN A 513 2.11 -4.52 -17.07
CA ASN A 513 2.92 -3.98 -18.15
C ASN A 513 4.37 -3.86 -17.67
N ALA A 514 5.11 -4.98 -17.66
CA ALA A 514 6.50 -5.04 -17.26
C ALA A 514 7.27 -6.07 -18.10
N GLU A 515 8.54 -5.80 -18.37
CA GLU A 515 9.45 -6.69 -19.09
C GLU A 515 10.34 -7.47 -18.13
N ILE A 516 10.62 -6.90 -16.96
CA ILE A 516 11.41 -7.49 -15.88
C ILE A 516 10.62 -7.40 -14.57
N THR A 517 10.70 -8.42 -13.73
CA THR A 517 10.06 -8.45 -12.41
C THR A 517 11.05 -8.82 -11.31
N LEU A 518 11.02 -8.09 -10.19
CA LEU A 518 11.75 -8.50 -8.97
C LEU A 518 10.90 -9.44 -8.09
N CYS A 519 9.76 -9.91 -8.58
CA CYS A 519 8.89 -10.84 -7.86
C CYS A 519 8.91 -12.22 -8.54
N PRO A 520 9.49 -13.25 -7.91
CA PRO A 520 9.56 -14.60 -8.48
C PRO A 520 8.19 -15.20 -8.75
N PHE A 521 7.22 -15.00 -7.85
CA PHE A 521 5.84 -15.44 -8.07
C PHE A 521 5.21 -14.81 -9.31
N THR A 522 5.54 -13.54 -9.60
CA THR A 522 5.06 -12.87 -10.80
C THR A 522 5.76 -13.41 -12.05
N SER A 523 7.04 -13.74 -11.94
CA SER A 523 7.82 -14.34 -13.01
C SER A 523 7.23 -15.68 -13.46
N GLU A 524 6.99 -16.60 -12.52
CA GLU A 524 6.34 -17.88 -12.79
C GLU A 524 4.93 -17.71 -13.36
N LYS A 525 4.10 -16.85 -12.76
CA LYS A 525 2.69 -16.68 -13.15
C LYS A 525 2.51 -16.03 -14.53
N LEU A 526 3.33 -15.04 -14.86
CA LEU A 526 3.16 -14.23 -16.08
C LEU A 526 4.25 -14.47 -17.13
N ASN A 527 5.18 -15.39 -16.86
CA ASN A 527 6.36 -15.68 -17.70
C ASN A 527 7.21 -14.42 -17.99
N ILE A 528 7.41 -13.57 -16.97
CA ILE A 528 8.23 -12.34 -17.05
C ILE A 528 9.58 -12.64 -16.43
N LYS A 529 10.69 -12.27 -17.09
CA LYS A 529 12.04 -12.58 -16.57
C LYS A 529 12.36 -11.81 -15.29
N THR A 530 13.14 -12.43 -14.41
CA THR A 530 13.82 -11.73 -13.31
C THR A 530 15.23 -11.27 -13.73
N PRO A 531 15.86 -10.31 -13.04
CA PRO A 531 17.26 -9.97 -13.29
C PRO A 531 18.18 -11.21 -13.23
N LEU A 532 17.91 -12.15 -12.32
CA LEU A 532 18.65 -13.40 -12.23
C LEU A 532 18.53 -14.27 -13.49
N ASP A 533 17.38 -14.28 -14.16
CA ASP A 533 17.19 -14.99 -15.44
C ASP A 533 17.91 -14.31 -16.62
N ILE A 534 18.34 -13.06 -16.45
CA ILE A 534 19.12 -12.35 -17.46
C ILE A 534 20.61 -12.67 -17.27
N VAL A 535 21.10 -12.61 -16.02
CA VAL A 535 22.50 -12.90 -15.70
C VAL A 535 22.82 -14.40 -15.86
N ILE A 536 21.90 -15.27 -15.47
CA ILE A 536 22.03 -16.73 -15.63
C ILE A 536 20.79 -17.27 -16.37
N PRO A 537 20.81 -17.23 -17.72
CA PRO A 537 19.67 -17.67 -18.53
C PRO A 537 19.32 -19.15 -18.33
N GLN A 538 20.34 -19.99 -18.18
CA GLN A 538 20.22 -21.44 -18.10
C GLN A 538 21.34 -22.05 -17.26
N ILE A 539 21.05 -23.16 -16.59
CA ILE A 539 22.05 -23.97 -15.88
C ILE A 539 22.61 -25.00 -16.85
N ASN A 540 23.92 -24.97 -17.11
CA ASN A 540 24.56 -25.93 -18.02
C ASN A 540 24.79 -27.27 -17.32
N LEU A 541 23.84 -28.20 -17.44
CA LEU A 541 23.95 -29.54 -16.84
C LEU A 541 24.87 -30.49 -17.63
N ASN A 542 25.19 -30.20 -18.89
CA ASN A 542 26.08 -31.04 -19.71
C ASN A 542 27.52 -31.08 -19.16
N ILE A 543 27.85 -30.17 -18.24
CA ILE A 543 29.16 -30.14 -17.59
C ILE A 543 29.36 -31.30 -16.60
N ILE A 544 28.28 -31.90 -16.11
CA ILE A 544 28.34 -33.00 -15.12
C ILE A 544 29.12 -34.18 -15.70
N ASP A 545 28.75 -34.65 -16.89
CA ASP A 545 29.41 -35.80 -17.55
C ASP A 545 30.87 -35.48 -17.92
N LEU A 546 31.14 -34.23 -18.28
CA LEU A 546 32.49 -33.75 -18.57
C LEU A 546 33.36 -33.74 -17.30
N ILE A 547 32.81 -33.30 -16.17
CA ILE A 547 33.50 -33.32 -14.88
C ILE A 547 33.72 -34.76 -14.41
N ALA A 548 32.68 -35.60 -14.47
CA ALA A 548 32.75 -37.00 -14.08
C ALA A 548 33.83 -37.76 -14.86
N SER A 549 33.87 -37.59 -16.19
CA SER A 549 34.90 -38.19 -17.04
C SER A 549 36.31 -37.68 -16.76
N LYS A 550 36.49 -36.38 -16.45
CA LYS A 550 37.78 -35.83 -16.02
C LYS A 550 38.25 -36.44 -14.70
N ILE A 551 37.37 -36.51 -13.70
CA ILE A 551 37.68 -37.13 -12.41
C ILE A 551 38.05 -38.60 -12.61
N ARG A 552 37.27 -39.34 -13.41
CA ARG A 552 37.53 -40.75 -13.71
C ARG A 552 38.89 -40.96 -14.37
N LYS A 553 39.21 -40.17 -15.40
CA LYS A 553 40.51 -40.22 -16.08
C LYS A 553 41.67 -39.92 -15.12
N SER A 554 41.48 -38.99 -14.18
CA SER A 554 42.49 -38.70 -13.15
C SER A 554 42.72 -39.88 -12.20
N LEU A 555 41.66 -40.58 -11.81
CA LEU A 555 41.74 -41.79 -10.98
C LEU A 555 42.39 -42.95 -11.75
N GLU A 556 42.06 -43.13 -13.03
CA GLU A 556 42.66 -44.15 -13.91
C GLU A 556 44.16 -43.93 -14.10
N ASN A 557 44.59 -42.68 -14.28
CA ASN A 557 46.02 -42.33 -14.34
C ASN A 557 46.76 -42.66 -13.03
N SER A 558 46.03 -42.85 -11.93
CA SER A 558 46.56 -43.19 -10.60
C SER A 558 46.22 -44.64 -10.21
N ALA A 559 45.82 -45.48 -11.16
CA ALA A 559 45.32 -46.84 -10.89
C ALA A 559 46.35 -47.72 -10.18
N GLN A 560 47.64 -47.61 -10.51
CA GLN A 560 48.71 -48.36 -9.82
C GLN A 560 48.80 -47.97 -8.34
N LEU A 561 48.68 -46.68 -8.02
CA LEU A 561 48.70 -46.19 -6.65
C LEU A 561 47.48 -46.69 -5.84
N LEU A 562 46.30 -46.73 -6.47
CA LEU A 562 45.09 -47.28 -5.87
C LEU A 562 45.21 -48.79 -5.63
N ASP A 563 45.84 -49.52 -6.55
CA ASP A 563 46.01 -50.98 -6.41
C ASP A 563 47.03 -51.33 -5.33
N ASP A 564 48.14 -50.57 -5.24
CA ASP A 564 49.10 -50.69 -4.14
C ASP A 564 48.46 -50.38 -2.78
N ALA A 565 47.60 -49.35 -2.73
CA ALA A 565 46.90 -48.96 -1.52
C ALA A 565 45.92 -50.05 -1.03
N LYS A 566 45.33 -50.85 -1.92
CA LYS A 566 44.42 -51.97 -1.54
C LYS A 566 45.14 -53.06 -0.76
N TRP A 567 46.46 -53.19 -0.88
CA TRP A 567 47.23 -54.17 -0.11
C TRP A 567 47.09 -53.94 1.41
N TYR A 568 46.82 -52.70 1.82
CA TYR A 568 46.60 -52.31 3.20
C TYR A 568 45.15 -52.52 3.68
N TYR A 569 44.23 -52.91 2.80
CA TYR A 569 42.83 -53.16 3.15
C TYR A 569 42.72 -54.38 4.09
N GLY A 570 42.10 -54.19 5.25
CA GLY A 570 42.03 -55.16 6.34
C GLY A 570 43.25 -55.21 7.27
N ILE A 571 44.30 -54.42 6.99
CA ILE A 571 45.52 -54.30 7.81
C ILE A 571 45.62 -52.90 8.43
N ALA A 572 45.45 -51.87 7.61
CA ALA A 572 45.47 -50.45 7.95
C ALA A 572 44.52 -49.71 6.97
N ASP A 573 43.22 -49.84 7.22
CA ASP A 573 42.15 -49.31 6.35
C ASP A 573 42.21 -47.78 6.18
N ASP A 574 42.84 -47.09 7.13
CA ASP A 574 43.11 -45.65 7.11
C ASP A 574 44.02 -45.24 5.96
N ILE A 575 45.05 -46.04 5.63
CA ILE A 575 45.99 -45.74 4.53
C ILE A 575 45.28 -45.76 3.18
N TYR A 576 44.47 -46.80 2.92
CA TYR A 576 43.71 -46.90 1.67
C TYR A 576 42.75 -45.72 1.51
N ARG A 577 42.09 -45.32 2.60
CA ARG A 577 41.17 -44.19 2.61
C ARG A 577 41.89 -42.86 2.37
N GLU A 578 43.04 -42.62 3.00
CA GLU A 578 43.83 -41.39 2.81
C GLU A 578 44.36 -41.21 1.38
N VAL A 579 44.81 -42.31 0.74
CA VAL A 579 45.26 -42.28 -0.66
C VAL A 579 44.09 -41.95 -1.59
N THR A 580 42.96 -42.63 -1.40
CA THR A 580 41.75 -42.41 -2.19
C THR A 580 41.25 -40.96 -2.04
N ASP A 581 41.19 -40.47 -0.80
CA ASP A 581 40.82 -39.09 -0.47
C ASP A 581 41.72 -38.05 -1.16
N SER A 582 43.03 -38.29 -1.16
CA SER A 582 44.02 -37.39 -1.76
C SER A 582 43.88 -37.33 -3.29
N LEU A 583 43.56 -38.45 -3.93
CA LEU A 583 43.34 -38.52 -5.38
C LEU A 583 42.07 -37.79 -5.81
N PHE A 584 40.98 -37.92 -5.05
CA PHE A 584 39.76 -37.14 -5.29
C PHE A 584 40.01 -35.64 -5.10
N LEU A 585 40.71 -35.23 -4.04
CA LEU A 585 41.08 -33.83 -3.84
C LEU A 585 41.95 -33.29 -4.97
N TYR A 586 42.90 -34.09 -5.47
CA TYR A 586 43.73 -33.72 -6.62
C TYR A 586 42.87 -33.52 -7.88
N ALA A 587 41.97 -34.47 -8.18
CA ALA A 587 41.07 -34.40 -9.33
C ALA A 587 40.13 -33.18 -9.28
N LEU A 588 39.70 -32.79 -8.08
CA LEU A 588 38.81 -31.64 -7.87
C LEU A 588 39.53 -30.28 -7.87
N LYS A 589 40.86 -30.25 -7.74
CA LYS A 589 41.63 -29.01 -7.60
C LYS A 589 41.51 -28.05 -8.79
N GLU A 590 41.29 -28.59 -9.99
CA GLU A 590 41.16 -27.81 -11.22
C GLU A 590 39.71 -27.50 -11.60
N ILE A 591 38.73 -27.90 -10.77
CA ILE A 591 37.31 -27.69 -11.06
C ILE A 591 36.85 -26.35 -10.47
N PRO A 592 36.28 -25.43 -11.29
CA PRO A 592 35.68 -24.18 -10.80
C PRO A 592 34.63 -24.41 -9.71
N LEU A 593 34.47 -23.45 -8.79
CA LEU A 593 33.54 -23.61 -7.66
C LEU A 593 32.09 -23.74 -8.13
N GLU A 594 31.72 -23.05 -9.20
CA GLU A 594 30.40 -23.12 -9.84
C GLU A 594 30.12 -24.52 -10.39
N GLU A 595 31.13 -25.15 -10.99
CA GLU A 595 31.08 -26.52 -11.49
C GLU A 595 30.99 -27.54 -10.34
N ALA A 596 31.78 -27.33 -9.28
CA ALA A 596 31.71 -28.13 -8.07
C ALA A 596 30.35 -28.05 -7.38
N LEU A 597 29.69 -26.87 -7.38
CA LEU A 597 28.32 -26.71 -6.90
C LEU A 597 27.31 -27.52 -7.71
N ILE A 598 27.38 -27.44 -9.05
CA ILE A 598 26.49 -28.24 -9.91
C ILE A 598 26.71 -29.72 -9.63
N LEU A 599 27.96 -30.15 -9.52
CA LEU A 599 28.31 -31.53 -9.20
C LEU A 599 27.73 -31.96 -7.84
N TYR A 600 27.80 -31.12 -6.81
CA TYR A 600 27.24 -31.41 -5.48
C TYR A 600 25.74 -31.74 -5.52
N PHE A 601 24.94 -30.90 -6.18
CA PHE A 601 23.48 -31.07 -6.22
C PHE A 601 23.02 -32.20 -7.14
N TYR A 602 23.87 -32.62 -8.09
CA TYR A 602 23.52 -33.61 -9.10
C TYR A 602 24.40 -34.85 -9.09
N ILE A 603 25.19 -35.06 -8.04
CA ILE A 603 26.09 -36.22 -7.90
C ILE A 603 25.38 -37.57 -8.04
N ASP A 604 24.10 -37.62 -7.62
CA ASP A 604 23.29 -38.83 -7.68
C ASP A 604 22.94 -39.22 -9.12
N ARG A 605 23.03 -38.29 -10.09
CA ARG A 605 22.78 -38.52 -11.52
C ARG A 605 23.96 -39.13 -12.27
N ILE A 606 25.12 -39.28 -11.63
CA ILE A 606 26.36 -39.74 -12.27
C ILE A 606 26.43 -41.27 -12.14
N ASP A 607 26.31 -42.00 -13.23
CA ASP A 607 26.28 -43.47 -13.19
C ASP A 607 27.69 -44.09 -13.11
N GLU A 608 28.74 -43.33 -13.45
CA GLU A 608 30.12 -43.80 -13.51
C GLU A 608 30.78 -44.04 -12.15
N PHE A 609 30.17 -43.59 -11.04
CA PHE A 609 30.70 -43.74 -9.69
C PHE A 609 29.81 -44.65 -8.84
N SER A 610 30.45 -45.56 -8.09
CA SER A 610 29.80 -46.36 -7.06
C SER A 610 29.28 -45.49 -5.91
N SER A 611 28.37 -46.03 -5.08
CA SER A 611 27.81 -45.31 -3.93
C SER A 611 28.88 -44.83 -2.94
N GLU A 612 29.97 -45.58 -2.77
CA GLU A 612 31.08 -45.20 -1.87
C GLU A 612 31.93 -44.08 -2.48
N GLU A 613 32.24 -44.16 -3.79
CA GLU A 613 32.95 -43.08 -4.50
C GLU A 613 32.13 -41.79 -4.50
N LYS A 614 30.81 -41.87 -4.71
CA LYS A 614 29.90 -40.71 -4.61
C LYS A 614 29.97 -40.06 -3.24
N LYS A 615 30.00 -40.84 -2.17
CA LYS A 615 30.09 -40.33 -0.80
C LYS A 615 31.42 -39.62 -0.55
N ILE A 616 32.54 -40.21 -0.97
CA ILE A 616 33.88 -39.58 -0.86
C ILE A 616 33.90 -38.27 -1.66
N LEU A 617 33.41 -38.31 -2.90
CA LEU A 617 33.34 -37.16 -3.78
C LEU A 617 32.48 -36.04 -3.18
N GLU A 618 31.32 -36.35 -2.61
CA GLU A 618 30.45 -35.40 -1.90
C GLU A 618 31.19 -34.74 -0.72
N GLU A 619 31.84 -35.54 0.13
CA GLU A 619 32.63 -35.03 1.27
C GLU A 619 33.74 -34.07 0.82
N LYS A 620 34.45 -34.38 -0.28
CA LYS A 620 35.53 -33.52 -0.79
C LYS A 620 35.01 -32.26 -1.48
N ILE A 621 33.89 -32.33 -2.19
CA ILE A 621 33.24 -31.14 -2.75
C ILE A 621 32.81 -30.20 -1.62
N ILE A 622 32.21 -30.71 -0.55
CA ILE A 622 31.85 -29.87 0.62
C ILE A 622 33.09 -29.17 1.18
N GLN A 623 34.22 -29.85 1.31
CA GLN A 623 35.48 -29.23 1.78
C GLN A 623 35.95 -28.09 0.86
N LEU A 624 35.74 -28.20 -0.46
CA LEU A 624 36.10 -27.14 -1.41
C LEU A 624 35.15 -25.95 -1.37
N LEU A 625 33.87 -26.19 -1.12
CA LEU A 625 32.84 -25.15 -1.05
C LEU A 625 32.88 -24.37 0.29
N THR A 626 33.45 -24.96 1.34
CA THR A 626 33.45 -24.40 2.71
C THR A 626 34.78 -23.81 3.16
N LYS A 627 35.92 -24.22 2.58
CA LYS A 627 37.18 -23.45 2.62
C LYS A 627 37.01 -22.22 1.76
#